data_AF-A0A060M8V5-F1
#
_entry.id   AF-A0A060M8V5-F1
#
_cell.length_a   1.000
_cell.length_b   1.000
_cell.length_c   1.000
_cell.angle_alpha   90.00
_cell.angle_beta   90.00
_cell.angle_gamma   90.00
#
_symmetry.space_group_name_H-M   'P 1'
#
loop_
_entity.id
_entity.type
_entity.pdbx_description
1 polymer ?
#
loop_
_entity_poly.entity_id
_entity_poly.type
_entity_poly.pdbx_seq_one_letter_code
_entity_poly.pdbx_strand_id
1 'polypeptide(L)'
;MDVVQIFREYIQKYQKHLQDKDWLLERFELVTANVQNRAVQQAIPIGEREVSCTVFFLSYEAKKVYVIQDLKCKKTYVVCLWDGSKMDHIYRWEE
;
A
#
# COMPACT_ATOMS: atom_id res chain seq x y z
N MET A 1 -9.34 6.45 -7.96
CA MET A 1 -10.00 5.14 -7.76
C MET A 1 -10.13 4.85 -6.26
N ASP A 2 -11.12 4.08 -5.80
CA ASP A 2 -11.23 3.76 -4.36
C ASP A 2 -10.09 2.84 -3.89
N VAL A 3 -9.66 3.00 -2.63
CA VAL A 3 -8.53 2.24 -2.06
C VAL A 3 -8.79 0.74 -2.02
N VAL A 4 -10.05 0.32 -1.78
CA VAL A 4 -10.41 -1.10 -1.76
C VAL A 4 -10.36 -1.66 -3.18
N GLN A 5 -10.76 -0.88 -4.18
CA GLN A 5 -10.65 -1.28 -5.58
C GLN A 5 -9.18 -1.46 -6.00
N ILE A 6 -8.31 -0.50 -5.68
CA ILE A 6 -6.87 -0.59 -5.93
C ILE A 6 -6.28 -1.85 -5.29
N PHE A 7 -6.62 -2.11 -4.04
CA PHE A 7 -6.20 -3.32 -3.32
C PHE A 7 -6.67 -4.60 -4.02
N ARG A 8 -7.95 -4.68 -4.41
CA ARG A 8 -8.52 -5.85 -5.09
C ARG A 8 -7.82 -6.10 -6.42
N GLU A 9 -7.61 -5.07 -7.22
CA GLU A 9 -6.91 -5.17 -8.50
C GLU A 9 -5.46 -5.66 -8.32
N TYR A 10 -4.75 -5.11 -7.32
CA TYR A 10 -3.40 -5.57 -6.98
C TYR A 10 -3.37 -7.04 -6.57
N ILE A 11 -4.26 -7.46 -5.66
CA ILE A 11 -4.30 -8.85 -5.18
C ILE A 11 -4.67 -9.80 -6.31
N GLN A 12 -5.68 -9.47 -7.13
CA GLN A 12 -6.09 -10.32 -8.25
C GLN A 12 -4.97 -10.52 -9.27
N LYS A 13 -4.20 -9.45 -9.55
CA LYS A 13 -3.12 -9.48 -10.54
C LYS A 13 -1.86 -10.18 -10.02
N TYR A 14 -1.46 -9.92 -8.78
CA TYR A 14 -0.14 -10.33 -8.28
C TYR A 14 -0.18 -11.38 -7.16
N GLN A 15 -1.28 -11.49 -6.43
CA GLN A 15 -1.39 -12.31 -5.22
C GLN A 15 -2.69 -13.13 -5.20
N LYS A 16 -3.06 -13.74 -6.34
CA LYS A 16 -4.35 -14.42 -6.54
C LYS A 16 -4.72 -15.41 -5.43
N HIS A 17 -3.74 -16.09 -4.84
CA HIS A 17 -3.94 -17.02 -3.71
C HIS A 17 -4.43 -16.37 -2.41
N LEU A 18 -4.46 -15.04 -2.34
CA LEU A 18 -4.92 -14.26 -1.17
C LEU A 18 -6.26 -13.55 -1.41
N GLN A 19 -6.86 -13.67 -2.59
CA GLN A 19 -8.02 -12.88 -3.01
C GLN A 19 -9.28 -13.14 -2.18
N ASP A 20 -9.44 -14.37 -1.68
CA ASP A 20 -10.65 -14.84 -1.00
C ASP A 20 -10.51 -14.79 0.53
N LYS A 21 -9.47 -14.12 1.04
CA LYS A 21 -9.23 -13.98 2.49
C LYS A 21 -9.98 -12.76 3.05
N ASP A 22 -10.30 -12.83 4.34
CA ASP A 22 -10.92 -11.71 5.06
C ASP A 22 -9.86 -10.70 5.51
N TRP A 23 -9.72 -9.64 4.72
CA TRP A 23 -8.77 -8.57 4.99
C TRP A 23 -9.39 -7.48 5.87
N LEU A 24 -8.70 -7.16 6.96
CA LEU A 24 -8.94 -5.97 7.76
C LEU A 24 -8.20 -4.78 7.15
N LEU A 25 -8.67 -3.56 7.42
CA LEU A 25 -8.02 -2.35 6.95
C LEU A 25 -7.90 -1.30 8.06
N GLU A 26 -6.77 -0.61 8.07
CA GLU A 26 -6.52 0.57 8.90
C GLU A 26 -5.86 1.66 8.04
N ARG A 27 -6.11 2.92 8.40
CA ARG A 27 -5.57 4.08 7.66
C ARG A 27 -4.83 5.02 8.61
N PHE A 28 -3.71 5.52 8.12
CA PHE A 28 -2.82 6.43 8.83
C PHE A 28 -2.35 7.55 7.91
N GLU A 29 -1.97 8.67 8.50
CA GLU A 29 -1.21 9.71 7.81
C GLU A 29 0.27 9.54 8.16
N LEU A 30 1.13 9.66 7.15
CA LEU A 30 2.57 9.50 7.30
C LEU A 30 3.28 10.75 6.76
N VAL A 31 4.28 11.21 7.51
CA VAL A 31 5.26 12.17 6.99
C VAL A 31 6.21 11.42 6.06
N THR A 32 6.34 11.87 4.81
CA THR A 32 7.14 11.20 3.76
C THR A 32 8.60 11.00 4.18
N ALA A 33 9.16 11.93 4.95
CA ALA A 33 10.52 11.83 5.48
C ALA A 33 10.71 10.65 6.47
N ASN A 34 9.64 10.17 7.11
CA ASN A 34 9.68 9.07 8.07
C ASN A 34 9.53 7.69 7.41
N VAL A 35 9.27 7.64 6.10
CA VAL A 35 9.17 6.37 5.36
C VAL A 35 10.57 5.76 5.23
N GLN A 36 10.82 4.70 6.00
CA GLN A 36 12.14 4.06 6.07
C GLN A 36 12.49 3.25 4.81
N ASN A 37 11.49 2.72 4.10
CA ASN A 37 11.73 1.97 2.88
C ASN A 37 12.04 2.93 1.73
N ARG A 38 13.30 2.96 1.29
CA ARG A 38 13.78 3.87 0.24
C ARG A 38 13.02 3.73 -1.09
N ALA A 39 12.65 2.52 -1.48
CA ALA A 39 11.94 2.31 -2.75
C ALA A 39 10.49 2.84 -2.69
N VAL A 40 9.81 2.67 -1.56
CA VAL A 40 8.51 3.30 -1.30
C VAL A 40 8.65 4.82 -1.28
N GLN A 41 9.66 5.35 -0.56
CA GLN A 41 9.90 6.79 -0.49
C GLN A 41 10.17 7.40 -1.87
N GLN A 42 10.93 6.72 -2.74
CA GLN A 42 11.21 7.17 -4.10
C GLN A 42 10.01 7.09 -5.06
N ALA A 43 8.96 6.35 -4.71
CA ALA A 43 7.72 6.32 -5.47
C ALA A 43 6.82 7.53 -5.16
N ILE A 44 7.03 8.17 -4.01
CA ILE A 44 6.29 9.37 -3.60
C ILE A 44 6.91 10.60 -4.31
N PRO A 45 6.11 11.49 -4.93
CA PRO A 45 6.63 12.72 -5.54
C PRO A 45 7.35 13.63 -4.54
N ILE A 46 8.43 14.29 -4.99
CA ILE A 46 9.32 15.12 -4.14
C ILE A 46 8.57 16.27 -3.41
N GLY A 47 7.43 16.73 -3.94
CA GLY A 47 6.62 17.79 -3.32
C GLY A 47 5.70 17.34 -2.18
N GLU A 48 5.45 16.03 -2.04
CA GLU A 48 4.51 15.50 -1.06
C GLU A 48 5.18 15.32 0.30
N ARG A 49 4.84 16.18 1.25
CA ARG A 49 5.37 16.11 2.63
C ARG A 49 4.68 15.07 3.48
N GLU A 50 3.40 14.84 3.19
CA GLU A 50 2.52 13.93 3.92
C GLU A 50 1.72 13.10 2.94
N VAL A 51 1.48 11.83 3.28
CA VAL A 51 0.75 10.88 2.45
C VAL A 51 -0.23 10.10 3.31
N SER A 52 -1.31 9.62 2.69
CA SER A 52 -2.20 8.65 3.32
C SER A 52 -1.65 7.25 3.09
N CYS A 53 -1.60 6.45 4.14
CA CYS A 53 -1.21 5.05 4.11
C CYS A 53 -2.38 4.20 4.57
N THR A 54 -2.93 3.38 3.68
CA THR A 54 -3.92 2.36 4.04
C THR A 54 -3.22 1.00 4.09
N VAL A 55 -3.36 0.30 5.21
CA VAL A 55 -2.79 -1.02 5.45
C VAL A 55 -3.92 -2.03 5.46
N PHE A 56 -3.86 -2.98 4.53
CA PHE A 56 -4.69 -4.17 4.54
C PHE A 56 -3.91 -5.29 5.23
N PHE A 57 -4.49 -5.95 6.21
CA PHE A 57 -3.84 -7.03 6.96
C PHE A 57 -4.79 -8.18 7.29
N LEU A 58 -4.21 -9.35 7.49
CA LEU A 58 -4.92 -10.53 7.98
C LEU A 58 -4.73 -10.65 9.49
N SER A 59 -5.76 -11.05 10.23
CA SER A 59 -5.65 -11.21 11.69
C SER A 59 -4.78 -12.39 12.11
N TYR A 60 -4.59 -13.37 11.22
CA TYR A 60 -3.93 -14.64 11.48
C TYR A 60 -2.63 -14.85 10.69
N GLU A 61 -2.25 -13.91 9.83
CA GLU A 61 -1.04 -13.97 9.02
C GLU A 61 -0.25 -12.66 9.10
N ALA A 62 1.07 -12.77 9.05
CA ALA A 62 1.94 -11.59 9.06
C ALA A 62 1.84 -10.77 7.75
N LYS A 63 1.20 -11.28 6.70
CA LYS A 63 1.12 -10.57 5.41
C LYS A 63 0.31 -9.29 5.53
N LYS A 64 0.86 -8.21 4.96
CA LYS A 64 0.20 -6.89 4.90
C LYS A 64 0.35 -6.28 3.52
N VAL A 65 -0.65 -5.58 3.03
CA VAL A 65 -0.56 -4.78 1.81
C VAL A 65 -0.70 -3.31 2.19
N TYR A 66 0.25 -2.50 1.77
CA TYR A 66 0.27 -1.07 2.01
C TYR A 66 -0.08 -0.37 0.71
N VAL A 67 -1.03 0.54 0.77
CA VAL A 67 -1.40 1.43 -0.34
C VAL A 67 -1.09 2.85 0.10
N ILE A 68 -0.17 3.50 -0.62
CA ILE A 68 0.25 4.88 -0.35
C ILE A 68 -0.39 5.79 -1.38
N GLN A 69 -1.12 6.79 -0.89
CA GLN A 69 -1.86 7.76 -1.68
C GLN A 69 -1.50 9.18 -1.26
N ASP A 70 -1.88 10.16 -2.06
CA ASP A 70 -1.91 11.55 -1.61
C ASP A 70 -2.83 11.70 -0.39
N LEU A 71 -2.67 12.76 0.38
CA LEU A 71 -3.47 12.97 1.61
C LEU A 71 -4.98 13.01 1.33
N LYS A 72 -5.38 13.40 0.12
CA LYS A 72 -6.78 13.46 -0.31
C LYS A 72 -7.31 12.14 -0.89
N CYS A 73 -6.50 11.07 -0.91
CA CYS A 73 -6.83 9.76 -1.45
C CYS A 73 -7.33 9.80 -2.92
N LYS A 74 -6.91 10.79 -3.69
CA LYS A 74 -7.24 10.97 -5.10
C LYS A 74 -6.24 10.27 -6.02
N LYS A 75 -4.97 10.24 -5.62
CA LYS A 75 -3.88 9.68 -6.42
C LYS A 75 -3.15 8.62 -5.63
N THR A 76 -2.96 7.45 -6.23
CA THR A 76 -2.16 6.37 -5.66
C THR A 76 -0.75 6.45 -6.20
N TYR A 77 0.25 6.35 -5.31
CA TYR A 77 1.65 6.37 -5.71
C TYR A 77 2.21 4.96 -5.81
N VAL A 78 1.94 4.13 -4.80
CA VAL A 78 2.56 2.81 -4.69
C VAL A 78 1.71 1.85 -3.87
N VAL A 79 1.71 0.59 -4.29
CA VAL A 79 1.19 -0.55 -3.54
C VAL A 79 2.33 -1.52 -3.26
N CYS A 80 2.50 -1.94 -2.02
CA CYS A 80 3.53 -2.90 -1.65
C CYS A 80 3.00 -4.01 -0.74
N LEU A 81 3.57 -5.20 -0.87
CA LEU A 81 3.30 -6.34 -0.01
C LEU A 81 4.40 -6.41 1.06
N TRP A 82 4.04 -6.73 2.29
CA TRP A 82 4.99 -7.13 3.32
C TRP A 82 4.72 -8.58 3.65
N ASP A 83 5.75 -9.43 3.59
CA ASP A 83 5.62 -10.88 3.77
C ASP A 83 5.71 -11.34 5.24
N GLY A 84 5.90 -10.40 6.17
CA GLY A 84 6.21 -10.67 7.58
C GLY A 84 7.66 -10.39 7.96
N SER A 85 8.54 -10.19 6.96
CA SER A 85 9.97 -9.94 7.16
C SER A 85 10.48 -8.74 6.37
N LYS A 86 10.03 -8.59 5.12
CA LYS A 86 10.48 -7.55 4.20
C LYS A 86 9.34 -7.04 3.33
N MET A 87 9.53 -5.84 2.80
CA MET A 87 8.67 -5.34 1.73
C MET A 87 9.00 -6.12 0.46
N ASP A 88 8.06 -6.97 0.08
CA ASP A 88 8.02 -7.69 -1.17
C ASP A 88 7.16 -6.93 -2.20
N HIS A 89 7.45 -7.13 -3.48
CA HIS A 89 6.67 -6.60 -4.60
C HIS A 89 6.14 -5.15 -4.44
N ILE A 90 7.03 -4.17 -4.69
CA ILE A 90 6.71 -2.74 -4.69
C ILE A 90 6.25 -2.33 -6.10
N TYR A 91 4.96 -2.03 -6.25
CA TYR A 91 4.34 -1.67 -7.51
C TYR A 91 3.96 -0.18 -7.53
N ARG A 92 4.56 0.59 -8.44
CA ARG A 92 4.15 1.99 -8.68
C ARG A 92 2.82 1.99 -9.41
N TRP A 93 1.85 2.70 -8.85
CA TRP A 93 0.50 2.73 -9.42
C TRP A 93 0.47 3.73 -10.58
N GLU A 94 0.16 3.22 -11.77
CA GLU A 94 -0.09 4.03 -12.95
C GLU A 94 -1.62 4.09 -13.12
N GLU A 95 -2.20 5.27 -12.93
CA GLU A 95 -3.63 5.52 -13.19
C GLU A 95 -3.92 5.63 -14.70
#